data_AF-A0A7C5XRT2-F1
#
_entry.id   AF-A0A7C5XRT2-F1
#
_cell.length_a   1.000
_cell.length_b   1.000
_cell.length_c   1.000
_cell.angle_alpha   90.00
_cell.angle_beta   90.00
_cell.angle_gamma   90.00
#
_symmetry.space_group_name_H-M   'P 1'
#
loop_
_entity.id
_entity.type
_entity.pdbx_description
1 polymer ?
#
loop_
_entity_poly.entity_id
_entity_poly.type
_entity_poly.pdbx_seq_one_letter_code
_entity_poly.pdbx_strand_id
1 'polypeptide(L)'
;MSTLKSMKDAILLLARGDLKNVEAVLSELKFKVNSDRERGYLKALEGITLSLRKDSPNLYARMVSSMDCKEIDREIEIIRRNFLEKPPFLRDEFQEGFFTCILDFMKALSNNRRIKD
;
A
#
# COMPACT_ATOMS: atom_id res chain seq x y z
N MET A 1 -6.07 -14.28 -14.15
CA MET A 1 -6.02 -13.65 -12.81
C MET A 1 -6.02 -12.13 -13.02
N SER A 2 -6.87 -11.36 -12.35
CA SER A 2 -6.93 -9.90 -12.60
C SER A 2 -5.71 -9.18 -12.01
N THR A 3 -5.28 -8.10 -12.67
CA THR A 3 -4.15 -7.26 -12.24
C THR A 3 -4.36 -6.74 -10.81
N LEU A 4 -5.57 -6.25 -10.51
CA LEU A 4 -5.96 -5.78 -9.17
C LEU A 4 -5.86 -6.87 -8.09
N LYS A 5 -6.24 -8.12 -8.40
CA LYS A 5 -6.10 -9.22 -7.43
C LYS A 5 -4.63 -9.44 -7.07
N SER A 6 -3.76 -9.48 -8.08
CA SER A 6 -2.33 -9.69 -7.88
C SER A 6 -1.69 -8.55 -7.07
N MET A 7 -2.12 -7.31 -7.27
CA MET A 7 -1.71 -6.17 -6.44
C MET A 7 -2.15 -6.32 -4.97
N LYS A 8 -3.40 -6.73 -4.73
CA LYS A 8 -3.90 -6.97 -3.37
C LYS A 8 -3.18 -8.12 -2.69
N ASP A 9 -2.85 -9.18 -3.42
CA ASP A 9 -2.06 -10.30 -2.90
C ASP A 9 -0.65 -9.82 -2.49
N ALA A 10 -0.02 -8.94 -3.28
CA ALA A 10 1.26 -8.32 -2.93
C ALA A 10 1.18 -7.45 -1.67
N ILE A 11 0.07 -6.73 -1.46
CA ILE A 11 -0.16 -5.96 -0.23
C ILE A 11 -0.17 -6.86 1.01
N LEU A 12 -0.82 -8.02 0.93
CA LEU A 12 -0.86 -8.97 2.04
C LEU A 12 0.52 -9.55 2.34
N LEU A 13 1.33 -9.81 1.31
CA LEU A 13 2.73 -10.23 1.46
C LEU A 13 3.58 -9.13 2.11
N LEU A 14 3.43 -7.87 1.68
CA LEU A 14 4.10 -6.72 2.31
C LEU A 14 3.74 -6.58 3.79
N ALA A 15 2.46 -6.70 4.14
CA ALA A 15 2.00 -6.61 5.52
C ALA A 15 2.52 -7.75 6.42
N ARG A 16 3.04 -8.83 5.83
CA ARG A 16 3.71 -9.95 6.51
C ARG A 16 5.23 -9.82 6.52
N GLY A 17 5.79 -8.83 5.82
CA GLY A 17 7.24 -8.66 5.66
C GLY A 17 7.87 -9.58 4.61
N ASP A 18 7.08 -10.22 3.74
CA ASP A 18 7.58 -11.15 2.71
C ASP A 18 8.01 -10.40 1.44
N LEU A 19 9.09 -9.61 1.56
CA LEU A 19 9.56 -8.74 0.48
C LEU A 19 10.00 -9.52 -0.77
N LYS A 20 10.51 -10.74 -0.60
CA LYS A 20 10.99 -11.58 -1.71
C LYS A 20 9.84 -11.94 -2.66
N ASN A 21 8.70 -12.39 -2.11
CA ASN A 21 7.56 -12.76 -2.93
C ASN A 21 6.85 -11.53 -3.51
N VAL A 22 6.89 -10.39 -2.83
CA VAL A 22 6.39 -9.11 -3.37
C VAL A 22 7.15 -8.69 -4.63
N GLU A 23 8.48 -8.81 -4.64
CA GLU A 23 9.31 -8.44 -5.80
C GLU A 23 9.03 -9.29 -7.04
N ALA A 24 8.74 -10.58 -6.85
CA ALA A 24 8.32 -11.46 -7.93
C ALA A 24 6.99 -10.99 -8.55
N VAL A 25 6.00 -10.68 -7.70
CA VAL A 25 4.69 -10.19 -8.16
C VAL A 25 4.81 -8.83 -8.86
N LEU A 26 5.64 -7.90 -8.34
CA LEU A 26 5.88 -6.60 -8.95
C LEU A 26 6.47 -6.71 -10.36
N SER A 27 7.42 -7.64 -10.55
CA SER A 27 8.07 -7.87 -11.84
C SER A 27 7.07 -8.33 -12.91
N GLU A 28 6.09 -9.14 -12.52
CA GLU A 28 5.01 -9.56 -13.43
C GLU A 28 3.99 -8.44 -13.71
N LEU A 29 3.70 -7.60 -12.73
CA LEU A 29 2.69 -6.55 -12.82
C LEU A 29 3.09 -5.40 -13.73
N LYS A 30 4.39 -5.14 -13.87
CA LYS A 30 4.93 -3.99 -14.63
C LYS A 30 4.42 -3.88 -16.06
N PHE A 31 4.07 -5.02 -16.69
CA PHE A 31 3.57 -5.08 -18.07
C PHE A 31 2.07 -5.39 -18.18
N LYS A 32 1.36 -5.51 -17.05
CA LYS A 32 -0.05 -5.92 -16.99
C LYS A 32 -1.01 -4.78 -16.57
N VAL A 33 -0.48 -3.61 -16.21
CA VAL A 33 -1.27 -2.44 -15.80
C VAL A 33 -1.76 -1.66 -17.01
N ASN A 34 -3.06 -1.41 -17.08
CA ASN A 34 -3.70 -0.87 -18.29
C ASN A 34 -4.46 0.46 -18.05
N SER A 35 -4.59 0.89 -16.80
CA SER A 35 -5.24 2.17 -16.43
C SER A 35 -4.32 3.06 -15.59
N ASP A 36 -4.58 4.37 -15.57
CA ASP A 36 -3.84 5.31 -14.71
C ASP A 36 -3.99 4.97 -13.23
N ARG A 37 -5.19 4.56 -12.83
CA ARG A 37 -5.45 4.05 -11.48
C ARG A 37 -4.57 2.86 -11.12
N GLU A 38 -4.47 1.86 -11.99
CA GLU A 38 -3.59 0.71 -11.76
C GLU A 38 -2.11 1.11 -11.75
N ARG A 39 -1.69 2.03 -12.63
CA ARG A 39 -0.32 2.57 -12.62
C ARG A 39 0.00 3.27 -11.30
N GLY A 40 -0.91 4.08 -10.79
CA GLY A 40 -0.76 4.76 -9.49
C GLY A 40 -0.65 3.78 -8.34
N TYR A 41 -1.51 2.76 -8.33
CA TYR A 41 -1.48 1.69 -7.34
C TYR A 41 -0.14 0.94 -7.36
N LEU A 42 0.31 0.51 -8.55
CA LEU A 42 1.60 -0.17 -8.71
C LEU A 42 2.77 0.72 -8.26
N LYS A 43 2.73 2.02 -8.57
CA LYS A 43 3.78 2.95 -8.17
C LYS A 43 3.90 3.09 -6.66
N ALA A 44 2.77 3.16 -5.95
CA ALA A 44 2.76 3.18 -4.49
C ALA A 44 3.30 1.87 -3.92
N LEU A 45 2.89 0.72 -4.48
CA LEU A 45 3.35 -0.60 -4.06
C LEU A 45 4.87 -0.75 -4.21
N GLU A 46 5.43 -0.32 -5.34
CA GLU A 46 6.89 -0.24 -5.55
C GLU A 46 7.57 0.65 -4.51
N GLY A 47 7.00 1.84 -4.24
CA GLY A 47 7.54 2.80 -3.29
C GLY A 47 7.56 2.29 -1.85
N ILE A 48 6.49 1.64 -1.40
CA ILE A 48 6.41 1.00 -0.08
C ILE A 48 7.45 -0.12 0.00
N THR A 49 7.50 -1.00 -1.00
CA THR A 49 8.47 -2.11 -1.05
C THR A 49 9.91 -1.61 -0.94
N LEU A 50 10.26 -0.59 -1.74
CA LEU A 50 11.59 0.02 -1.69
C LEU A 50 11.90 0.66 -0.34
N SER A 51 10.91 1.31 0.28
CA SER A 51 11.04 1.94 1.59
C SER A 51 11.27 0.92 2.70
N LEU A 52 10.74 -0.30 2.57
CA LEU A 52 10.97 -1.38 3.53
C LEU A 52 12.31 -2.12 3.30
N ARG A 53 12.89 -2.05 2.09
CA ARG A 53 14.24 -2.59 1.81
C ARG A 53 15.35 -1.70 2.35
N LYS A 54 15.18 -0.38 2.24
CA LYS A 54 16.14 0.55 2.79
C LYS A 54 15.98 0.50 4.30
N ASP A 55 17.02 0.08 5.03
CA ASP A 55 17.14 0.20 6.49
C ASP A 55 17.21 1.67 6.94
N SER A 56 16.35 2.51 6.38
CA SER A 56 16.26 3.94 6.62
C SER A 56 14.95 4.21 7.35
N PRO A 57 14.98 4.93 8.49
CA PRO A 57 13.77 5.23 9.24
C PRO A 57 12.84 6.08 8.38
N ASN A 58 11.75 5.46 7.93
CA ASN A 58 10.66 6.10 7.19
C ASN A 58 9.31 5.67 7.77
N LEU A 59 8.24 6.35 7.35
CA LEU A 59 6.90 6.12 7.87
C LEU A 59 6.49 4.63 7.75
N TYR A 60 6.73 4.01 6.60
CA TYR A 60 6.37 2.62 6.37
C TYR A 60 7.19 1.65 7.23
N ALA A 61 8.48 1.90 7.38
CA ALA A 61 9.34 1.12 8.29
C ALA A 61 8.87 1.23 9.76
N ARG A 62 8.46 2.44 10.21
CA ARG A 62 7.88 2.65 11.54
C ARG A 62 6.53 1.95 11.72
N MET A 63 5.67 2.00 10.71
CA MET A 63 4.38 1.30 10.72
C MET A 63 4.53 -0.20 10.86
N VAL A 64 5.54 -0.78 10.21
CA VAL A 64 5.82 -2.22 10.30
C VAL A 64 6.45 -2.59 11.64
N SER A 65 7.35 -1.77 12.17
CA SER A 65 8.18 -2.14 13.33
C SER A 65 7.57 -1.77 14.70
N SER A 66 6.94 -0.61 14.85
CA SER A 66 6.68 -0.05 16.18
C SER A 66 5.30 0.57 16.40
N MET A 67 4.59 0.99 15.35
CA MET A 67 3.29 1.65 15.54
C MET A 67 2.21 0.68 16.04
N ASP A 68 1.40 1.11 17.00
CA ASP A 68 0.23 0.34 17.43
C ASP A 68 -0.96 0.47 16.45
N CYS A 69 -1.98 -0.36 16.63
CA CYS A 69 -3.18 -0.34 15.76
C CYS A 69 -3.91 1.01 15.81
N LYS A 70 -3.93 1.73 16.95
CA LYS A 70 -4.61 3.03 17.09
C LYS A 70 -3.85 4.15 16.37
N GLU A 71 -2.54 4.08 16.31
CA GLU A 71 -1.70 4.98 15.51
C GLU A 71 -1.93 4.73 14.02
N ILE A 72 -1.94 3.47 13.59
CA ILE A 72 -2.22 3.10 12.19
C ILE A 72 -3.62 3.56 11.77
N ASP A 73 -4.63 3.35 12.62
CA ASP A 73 -6.01 3.77 12.33
C ASP A 73 -6.13 5.31 12.20
N ARG A 74 -5.34 6.06 12.96
CA ARG A 74 -5.27 7.53 12.84
C ARG A 74 -4.68 7.96 11.51
N GLU A 75 -3.59 7.35 11.06
CA GLU A 75 -2.97 7.64 9.76
C GLU A 75 -3.90 7.28 8.58
N ILE A 76 -4.65 6.17 8.70
CA ILE A 76 -5.70 5.79 7.74
C ILE A 76 -6.73 6.91 7.59
N GLU A 77 -7.22 7.47 8.71
CA GLU A 77 -8.21 8.55 8.69
C GLU A 77 -7.66 9.83 8.06
N ILE A 78 -6.40 10.17 8.34
CA ILE A 78 -5.71 11.32 7.75
C ILE A 78 -5.66 11.18 6.22
N ILE A 79 -5.25 10.02 5.71
CA ILE A 79 -5.17 9.80 4.27
C ILE A 79 -6.55 9.79 3.63
N ARG A 80 -7.55 9.18 4.27
CA ARG A 80 -8.92 9.13 3.76
C ARG A 80 -9.48 10.54 3.58
N ARG A 81 -9.40 11.39 4.61
CA ARG A 81 -9.91 12.77 4.58
C ARG A 81 -9.14 13.67 3.63
N ASN A 82 -7.81 13.61 3.67
CA ASN A 82 -6.97 14.56 2.94
C ASN A 82 -6.83 14.23 1.46
N PHE A 83 -7.11 12.99 1.06
CA PHE A 83 -6.93 12.56 -0.32
C PHE A 83 -8.20 11.94 -0.89
N LEU A 84 -8.73 10.84 -0.34
CA LEU A 84 -9.83 10.09 -0.98
C LEU A 84 -11.23 10.70 -0.81
N GLU A 85 -11.47 11.53 0.20
CA GLU A 85 -12.77 12.21 0.39
C GLU A 85 -12.84 13.57 -0.30
N LYS A 86 -11.72 14.06 -0.86
CA LYS A 86 -11.76 15.27 -1.70
C LYS A 86 -12.73 15.12 -2.88
N PRO A 87 -13.20 16.21 -3.48
CA PRO A 87 -13.96 16.11 -4.72
C PRO A 87 -13.17 15.42 -5.85
N PRO A 88 -13.80 14.58 -6.70
CA PRO A 88 -13.12 13.87 -7.78
C PRO A 88 -12.33 14.76 -8.73
N PHE A 89 -12.77 16.00 -8.97
CA PHE A 89 -12.06 16.95 -9.83
C PHE A 89 -10.70 17.41 -9.26
N LEU A 90 -10.43 17.16 -7.97
CA LEU A 90 -9.14 17.43 -7.32
C LEU A 90 -8.24 16.18 -7.28
N ARG A 91 -8.64 15.08 -7.91
CA ARG A 91 -7.88 13.84 -7.98
C ARG A 91 -7.85 13.33 -9.41
N ASP A 92 -6.65 13.18 -9.97
CA ASP A 92 -6.50 12.33 -11.14
C ASP A 92 -6.61 10.84 -10.72
N GLU A 93 -6.94 9.97 -11.70
CA GLU A 93 -7.11 8.54 -11.46
C GLU A 93 -5.84 7.88 -10.89
N PHE A 94 -4.67 8.39 -11.29
CA PHE A 94 -3.38 7.90 -10.81
C PHE A 94 -3.21 8.14 -9.31
N GLN A 95 -3.50 9.35 -8.83
CA GLN A 95 -3.48 9.70 -7.41
C GLN A 95 -4.49 8.85 -6.63
N GLU A 96 -5.70 8.64 -7.17
CA GLU A 96 -6.68 7.77 -6.53
C GLU A 96 -6.13 6.35 -6.34
N GLY A 97 -5.52 5.77 -7.39
CA GLY A 97 -4.86 4.47 -7.31
C GLY A 97 -3.73 4.43 -6.28
N PHE A 98 -2.87 5.45 -6.30
CA PHE A 98 -1.73 5.59 -5.40
C PHE A 98 -2.15 5.63 -3.92
N PHE A 99 -3.09 6.49 -3.56
CA PHE A 99 -3.56 6.59 -2.17
C PHE A 99 -4.42 5.38 -1.75
N THR A 100 -5.13 4.75 -2.68
CA THR A 100 -5.85 3.49 -2.41
C THR A 100 -4.87 2.39 -1.99
N CYS A 101 -3.74 2.24 -2.71
CA CYS A 101 -2.71 1.27 -2.36
C CYS A 101 -2.13 1.49 -0.96
N ILE A 102 -1.84 2.73 -0.60
CA ILE A 102 -1.31 3.07 0.73
C ILE A 102 -2.31 2.67 1.83
N LEU A 103 -3.59 2.97 1.62
CA LEU A 103 -4.64 2.62 2.57
C LEU A 103 -4.83 1.11 2.69
N ASP A 104 -4.81 0.39 1.57
CA ASP A 104 -4.90 -1.08 1.57
C ASP A 104 -3.73 -1.69 2.36
N PHE A 105 -2.52 -1.16 2.21
CA PHE A 105 -1.36 -1.59 3.00
C PHE A 105 -1.53 -1.34 4.50
N MET A 106 -1.93 -0.13 4.89
CA MET A 106 -2.12 0.21 6.31
C MET A 106 -3.23 -0.64 6.95
N LYS A 107 -4.34 -0.85 6.24
CA LYS A 107 -5.43 -1.74 6.70
C LYS A 107 -4.95 -3.18 6.84
N ALA A 108 -4.19 -3.68 5.86
CA ALA A 108 -3.61 -5.02 5.92
C ALA A 108 -2.70 -5.16 7.15
N LEU A 109 -1.83 -4.18 7.42
CA LEU A 109 -0.97 -4.17 8.61
C LEU A 109 -1.77 -4.17 9.91
N SER A 110 -2.75 -3.27 10.06
CA SER A 110 -3.59 -3.18 11.26
C SER A 110 -4.32 -4.50 11.52
N ASN A 111 -4.91 -5.10 10.49
CA ASN A 111 -5.58 -6.40 10.59
C ASN A 111 -4.61 -7.55 10.95
N ASN A 112 -3.43 -7.59 10.34
CA ASN A 112 -2.44 -8.65 10.59
C ASN A 112 -1.90 -8.60 12.03
N ARG A 113 -1.82 -7.41 12.63
CA ARG A 113 -1.45 -7.22 14.05
C ARG A 113 -2.56 -7.69 14.99
N ARG A 114 -3.82 -7.28 14.74
CA ARG A 114 -4.98 -7.70 15.55
C ARG A 114 -5.24 -9.21 15.56
N ILE A 115 -4.74 -9.96 14.56
CA ILE A 115 -4.83 -11.43 14.53
C ILE A 115 -3.76 -12.09 15.42
N LYS A 116 -2.65 -11.40 15.69
CA LYS A 116 -1.52 -11.91 16.47
C LYS A 116 -1.63 -11.59 17.97
N ASP A 117 -2.46 -10.62 18.33
CA ASP A 117 -2.83 -10.27 19.71
C ASP A 117 -3.96 -11.19 20.22
#